data_AF-A0AAV3ASY8-F1
#
_entry.id   AF-A0AAV3ASY8-F1
#
_cell.length_a   1.000
_cell.length_b   1.000
_cell.length_c   1.000
_cell.angle_alpha   90.00
_cell.angle_beta   90.00
_cell.angle_gamma   90.00
#
_symmetry.space_group_name_H-M   'P 1'
#
loop_
_entity.id
_entity.type
_entity.pdbx_description
1 polymer ?
#
loop_
_entity_poly.entity_id
_entity_poly.type
_entity_poly.pdbx_seq_one_letter_code
_entity_poly.pdbx_strand_id
1 'polypeptide(L)'
;MTSRDLYTSSYKKIFGDAPRSSSYLYTSSSRSPQAYKPRDTYTNISSYRKISRSPASHLSSIPQDHFDLSQSTALSNELKIVRTNEKEQLQGLNDRFVTYIEKVHQLDQQNKLLESEVTLLRQKQSEPSRLSQVYEQEIRELRSRLEEQLHEKDQAQLDCQQLENYAHQLQEKLAQESAKRQEAEEAMKDIRKDVDQATLDRLQLEKKVEALLDELAFLRKVHEEEVAELQAAVTEAQVTVEMDAVNKPDLTAALKEIRMQYEVLSTRNQQMAEEWYQTKITNVTQEAARNNDNIRQVKEEINEYRRQLQARTLEVDALRSANESLERQLQETEDRNNEEIGQMQETINQLDNALRSTKAEMARHLREYQDLLNVKMALDIEIAAYRKLLEGEETRLTTVGGSSMFGIGYPYSSGSYSGGRSYHSSTISIHKEEKKESSDGGKGGSPVQPKPPKSGDASSEKTTSKN
;
A
#
# COMPACT_ATOMS: atom_id res chain seq x y z
N MET A 1 -54.89 17.61 2.82
CA MET A 1 -54.26 16.40 3.40
C MET A 1 -53.04 16.09 2.56
N THR A 2 -51.85 16.41 3.09
CA THR A 2 -50.57 16.29 2.40
C THR A 2 -49.94 14.93 2.70
N SER A 3 -49.90 14.03 1.73
CA SER A 3 -49.04 12.83 1.79
C SER A 3 -47.68 13.19 1.22
N ARG A 4 -46.69 13.27 2.12
CA ARG A 4 -45.28 13.43 1.82
C ARG A 4 -44.63 12.07 1.62
N ASP A 5 -43.69 12.05 0.69
CA ASP A 5 -42.92 10.92 0.19
C ASP A 5 -42.15 10.15 1.26
N LEU A 6 -42.18 8.82 1.16
CA LEU A 6 -41.25 7.88 1.79
C LEU A 6 -40.37 7.29 0.69
N TYR A 7 -39.31 8.01 0.30
CA TYR A 7 -38.15 7.40 -0.36
C TYR A 7 -37.09 7.12 0.71
N THR A 8 -37.10 5.90 1.23
CA THR A 8 -35.99 5.37 2.04
C THR A 8 -35.15 4.48 1.13
N SER A 9 -33.94 4.92 0.81
CA SER A 9 -32.98 4.25 -0.06
C SER A 9 -32.50 2.91 0.54
N SER A 10 -32.56 1.84 -0.27
CA SER A 10 -32.15 0.46 0.06
C SER A 10 -30.65 0.31 0.37
N TYR A 11 -29.85 1.36 0.19
CA TYR A 11 -28.40 1.32 0.38
C TYR A 11 -27.99 1.28 1.87
N LYS A 12 -28.85 1.72 2.79
CA LYS A 12 -28.56 1.76 4.24
C LYS A 12 -28.70 0.43 4.98
N LYS A 13 -29.22 -0.62 4.32
CA LYS A 13 -29.58 -1.88 5.00
C LYS A 13 -28.49 -2.96 4.91
N ILE A 14 -27.51 -2.81 4.02
CA ILE A 14 -26.52 -3.85 3.73
C ILE A 14 -25.10 -3.41 4.10
N PHE A 15 -24.79 -2.13 3.95
CA PHE A 15 -23.50 -1.56 4.36
C PHE A 15 -23.77 -0.57 5.49
N GLY A 16 -23.36 -0.95 6.70
CA GLY A 16 -23.46 -0.10 7.88
C GLY A 16 -22.78 1.24 7.69
N ASP A 17 -23.19 2.24 8.47
CA ASP A 17 -22.59 3.57 8.48
C ASP A 17 -21.06 3.47 8.65
N ALA A 18 -20.30 4.09 7.74
CA ALA A 18 -18.88 4.35 7.93
C ALA A 18 -18.69 5.19 9.21
N PRO A 19 -17.65 4.94 10.03
CA PRO A 19 -17.46 5.67 11.27
C PRO A 19 -17.21 7.14 10.95
N ARG A 20 -18.19 7.98 11.28
CA ARG A 20 -18.02 9.43 11.40
C ARG A 20 -17.06 9.68 12.56
N SER A 21 -15.80 9.97 12.27
CA SER A 21 -14.89 10.54 13.25
C SER A 21 -15.34 11.97 13.54
N SER A 22 -16.14 12.12 14.60
CA SER A 22 -16.42 13.39 15.26
C SER A 22 -15.51 13.47 16.47
N SER A 23 -14.47 14.30 16.38
CA SER A 23 -13.68 14.70 17.54
C SER A 23 -14.23 16.02 18.08
N TYR A 24 -15.13 15.93 19.05
CA TYR A 24 -15.40 17.03 19.98
C TYR A 24 -14.29 17.08 21.05
N LEU A 25 -13.99 18.33 21.39
CA LEU A 25 -13.06 18.85 22.39
C LEU A 25 -13.08 18.12 23.75
N TYR A 26 -11.90 17.84 24.30
CA TYR A 26 -11.67 18.03 25.74
C TYR A 26 -10.24 18.53 26.02
N THR A 27 -10.21 19.71 26.60
CA THR A 27 -9.13 20.36 27.35
C THR A 27 -8.57 19.48 28.46
N SER A 28 -7.24 19.30 28.51
CA SER A 28 -6.49 19.28 29.78
C SER A 28 -4.97 19.42 29.57
N SER A 29 -4.46 20.55 30.07
CA SER A 29 -3.20 20.75 30.79
C SER A 29 -2.05 19.75 30.60
N SER A 30 -0.97 20.20 29.97
CA SER A 30 0.42 19.95 30.43
C SER A 30 1.39 20.87 29.65
N ARG A 31 1.87 21.93 30.33
CA ARG A 31 3.25 22.09 30.79
C ARG A 31 4.31 22.23 29.68
N SER A 32 4.54 23.47 29.28
CA SER A 32 5.77 23.96 28.67
C SER A 32 6.97 23.87 29.63
N PRO A 33 8.19 23.69 29.11
CA PRO A 33 9.38 24.28 29.73
C PRO A 33 9.84 25.48 28.90
N GLN A 34 9.43 26.66 29.34
CA GLN A 34 9.96 27.95 28.91
C GLN A 34 11.42 28.06 29.34
N ALA A 35 12.28 28.49 28.41
CA ALA A 35 13.68 28.80 28.66
C ALA A 35 13.84 29.81 29.81
N TYR A 36 14.62 29.43 30.82
CA TYR A 36 15.04 30.29 31.91
C TYR A 36 16.02 31.35 31.39
N LYS A 37 15.62 32.62 31.45
CA LYS A 37 16.55 33.74 31.59
C LYS A 37 16.88 33.91 33.07
N PRO A 38 18.14 34.15 33.46
CA PRO A 38 18.43 34.63 34.81
C PRO A 38 18.06 36.12 34.89
N ARG A 39 17.21 36.42 35.87
CA ARG A 39 16.92 37.74 36.41
C ARG A 39 17.64 37.82 37.74
N ASP A 40 18.71 38.60 37.83
CA ASP A 40 19.25 39.03 39.12
C ASP A 40 18.73 40.43 39.44
N THR A 41 17.94 40.46 40.50
CA THR A 41 17.35 41.62 41.15
C THR A 41 18.33 42.27 42.13
N TYR A 42 18.44 43.59 42.02
CA TYR A 42 18.62 44.60 43.07
C TYR A 42 19.55 44.32 44.26
N THR A 43 20.57 45.17 44.45
CA THR A 43 20.55 46.35 45.36
C THR A 43 21.99 46.90 45.46
N ASN A 44 22.30 48.10 44.99
CA ASN A 44 22.05 49.45 45.51
C ASN A 44 23.22 49.99 46.39
N ILE A 45 23.53 51.28 46.15
CA ILE A 45 24.05 52.32 47.08
C ILE A 45 25.49 52.84 46.86
N SER A 46 25.49 54.18 46.73
CA SER A 46 26.50 55.18 47.09
C SER A 46 27.59 55.60 46.10
N SER A 47 27.21 56.55 45.25
CA SER A 47 27.61 57.96 45.35
C SER A 47 28.80 58.32 46.26
N TYR A 48 29.92 58.72 45.66
CA TYR A 48 30.76 59.79 46.22
C TYR A 48 31.22 60.75 45.11
N ARG A 49 30.62 61.94 45.09
CA ARG A 49 31.23 63.15 44.52
C ARG A 49 32.38 63.55 45.42
N LYS A 50 33.54 63.90 44.85
CA LYS A 50 34.52 64.75 45.53
C LYS A 50 34.70 66.05 44.76
N ILE A 51 34.27 67.11 45.43
CA ILE A 51 34.54 68.51 45.16
C ILE A 51 35.88 68.82 45.82
N SER A 52 36.84 69.41 45.10
CA SER A 52 38.00 70.06 45.70
C SER A 52 38.13 71.49 45.19
N ARG A 53 37.55 72.41 45.97
CA ARG A 53 37.91 73.84 46.03
C ARG A 53 39.25 73.95 46.76
N SER A 54 40.18 74.72 46.22
CA SER A 54 41.30 75.30 46.98
C SER A 54 41.20 76.82 46.92
N PRO A 55 41.29 77.55 48.03
CA PRO A 55 41.27 79.01 48.03
C PRO A 55 42.68 79.59 47.86
N ALA A 56 42.70 80.81 47.32
CA ALA A 56 43.87 81.65 47.16
C ALA A 56 44.29 82.34 48.47
N SER A 57 45.47 82.99 48.38
CA SER A 57 46.05 84.05 49.21
C SER A 57 47.34 83.58 49.90
N HIS A 58 48.38 84.36 50.13
CA HIS A 58 48.79 85.72 49.76
C HIS A 58 50.25 85.84 50.24
N LEU A 59 51.08 86.60 49.54
CA LEU A 59 52.44 86.94 49.96
C LEU A 59 52.41 88.11 50.95
N SER A 60 53.18 88.02 52.02
CA SER A 60 53.65 89.18 52.78
C SER A 60 55.02 88.91 53.42
N SER A 61 55.80 89.98 53.56
CA SER A 61 57.23 90.03 53.82
C SER A 61 57.51 90.41 55.28
N ILE A 62 58.43 89.67 55.95
CA ILE A 62 59.55 90.03 56.88
C ILE A 62 59.25 91.07 58.00
N PRO A 63 59.64 90.88 59.30
CA PRO A 63 61.05 90.71 59.72
C PRO A 63 61.40 89.76 60.89
N GLN A 64 62.72 89.52 60.98
CA GLN A 64 63.45 88.81 62.03
C GLN A 64 63.28 89.47 63.42
N ASP A 65 63.18 88.65 64.48
CA ASP A 65 63.99 88.77 65.69
C ASP A 65 63.83 87.56 66.64
N HIS A 66 64.98 86.98 67.02
CA HIS A 66 65.40 86.22 68.21
C HIS A 66 64.45 85.38 69.12
N PHE A 67 64.99 84.19 69.53
CA PHE A 67 64.57 83.16 70.53
C PHE A 67 63.58 82.08 70.04
N ASP A 68 63.70 80.76 70.26
CA ASP A 68 64.46 79.88 71.17
C ASP A 68 64.63 78.49 70.51
N LEU A 69 65.87 77.97 70.40
CA LEU A 69 66.23 76.75 69.64
C LEU A 69 65.79 75.43 70.32
N SER A 70 65.34 75.47 71.58
CA SER A 70 64.95 74.26 72.33
C SER A 70 63.54 73.74 72.00
N GLN A 71 62.61 74.61 71.56
CA GLN A 71 61.24 74.20 71.18
C GLN A 71 61.16 73.62 69.77
N SER A 72 62.03 74.04 68.84
CA SER A 72 62.09 73.53 67.46
C SER A 72 62.57 72.06 67.38
N THR A 73 63.49 71.68 68.26
CA THR A 73 63.95 70.29 68.39
C THR A 73 62.89 69.36 68.97
N ALA A 74 62.05 69.85 69.88
CA ALA A 74 60.94 69.08 70.46
C ALA A 74 59.87 68.78 69.40
N LEU A 75 59.45 69.80 68.63
CA LEU A 75 58.48 69.65 67.54
C LEU A 75 59.03 68.78 66.39
N SER A 76 60.31 68.88 66.05
CA SER A 76 60.94 68.03 65.02
C SER A 76 61.01 66.55 65.45
N ASN A 77 61.28 66.29 66.73
CA ASN A 77 61.28 64.93 67.28
C ASN A 77 59.86 64.35 67.35
N GLU A 78 58.86 65.14 67.74
CA GLU A 78 57.45 64.73 67.74
C GLU A 78 56.97 64.39 66.32
N LEU A 79 57.36 65.19 65.32
CA LEU A 79 57.00 64.96 63.92
C LEU A 79 57.74 63.76 63.31
N LYS A 80 58.96 63.45 63.78
CA LYS A 80 59.65 62.20 63.45
C LYS A 80 58.91 61.00 64.05
N ILE A 81 58.46 61.08 65.30
CA ILE A 81 57.70 60.02 65.97
C ILE A 81 56.37 59.76 65.25
N VAL A 82 55.65 60.82 64.85
CA VAL A 82 54.41 60.69 64.07
C VAL A 82 54.68 60.06 62.70
N ARG A 83 55.74 60.47 61.99
CA ARG A 83 56.12 59.86 60.70
C ARG A 83 56.60 58.41 60.84
N THR A 84 57.30 58.06 61.91
CA THR A 84 57.69 56.66 62.15
C THR A 84 56.47 55.80 62.48
N ASN A 85 55.52 56.33 63.26
CA ASN A 85 54.27 55.65 63.57
C ASN A 85 53.37 55.50 62.33
N GLU A 86 53.26 56.53 61.48
CA GLU A 86 52.56 56.47 60.19
C GLU A 86 53.23 55.48 59.24
N LYS A 87 54.56 55.47 59.19
CA LYS A 87 55.32 54.49 58.40
C LYS A 87 55.10 53.06 58.89
N GLU A 88 55.03 52.84 60.21
CA GLU A 88 54.76 51.53 60.81
C GLU A 88 53.31 51.08 60.53
N GLN A 89 52.34 51.99 60.57
CA GLN A 89 50.95 51.70 60.17
C GLN A 89 50.85 51.37 58.67
N LEU A 90 51.53 52.13 57.81
CA LEU A 90 51.59 51.85 56.38
C LEU A 90 52.31 50.53 56.10
N GLN A 91 53.36 50.20 56.86
CA GLN A 91 54.03 48.91 56.76
C GLN A 91 53.11 47.77 57.21
N GLY A 92 52.40 47.89 58.32
CA GLY A 92 51.43 46.89 58.78
C GLY A 92 50.24 46.72 57.83
N LEU A 93 49.80 47.79 57.15
CA LEU A 93 48.80 47.71 56.08
C LEU A 93 49.38 47.04 54.84
N ASN A 94 50.62 47.34 54.47
CA ASN A 94 51.28 46.74 53.32
C ASN A 94 51.54 45.24 53.54
N ASP A 95 51.97 44.83 54.74
CA ASP A 95 52.14 43.42 55.10
C ASP A 95 50.80 42.68 55.03
N ARG A 96 49.70 43.30 55.47
CA ARG A 96 48.34 42.75 55.28
C ARG A 96 47.97 42.65 53.80
N PHE A 97 48.32 43.64 52.97
CA PHE A 97 48.11 43.55 51.52
C PHE A 97 48.92 42.43 50.87
N VAL A 98 50.18 42.23 51.28
CA VAL A 98 51.00 41.11 50.82
C VAL A 98 50.34 39.77 51.17
N THR A 99 49.90 39.59 52.42
CA THR A 99 49.17 38.35 52.81
C THR A 99 47.85 38.18 52.06
N TYR A 100 47.15 39.27 51.72
CA TYR A 100 45.92 39.21 50.94
C TYR A 100 46.20 38.86 49.47
N ILE A 101 47.24 39.43 48.85
CA ILE A 101 47.67 39.10 47.49
C ILE A 101 48.10 37.64 47.41
N GLU A 102 48.87 37.16 48.40
CA GLU A 102 49.28 35.76 48.46
C GLU A 102 48.07 34.83 48.59
N LYS A 103 47.08 35.20 49.41
CA LYS A 103 45.82 34.45 49.52
C LYS A 103 45.00 34.46 48.22
N VAL A 104 44.92 35.59 47.52
CA VAL A 104 44.26 35.66 46.20
C VAL A 104 45.01 34.79 45.19
N HIS A 105 46.34 34.80 45.21
CA HIS A 105 47.13 33.98 44.30
C HIS A 105 46.96 32.48 44.58
N GLN A 106 46.90 32.08 45.86
CA GLN A 106 46.57 30.71 46.26
C GLN A 106 45.15 30.32 45.79
N LEU A 107 44.17 31.21 45.95
CA LEU A 107 42.79 30.97 45.48
C LEU A 107 42.71 30.89 43.95
N ASP A 108 43.45 31.72 43.22
CA ASP A 108 43.53 31.67 41.76
C ASP A 108 44.18 30.38 41.27
N GLN A 109 45.23 29.92 41.95
CA GLN A 109 45.85 28.63 41.66
C GLN A 109 44.87 27.48 41.93
N GLN A 110 44.15 27.51 43.06
CA GLN A 110 43.11 26.53 43.38
C GLN A 110 41.96 26.55 42.36
N ASN A 111 41.49 27.73 41.96
CA ASN A 111 40.46 27.87 40.93
C ASN A 111 40.92 27.31 39.59
N LYS A 112 42.16 27.56 39.17
CA LYS A 112 42.74 26.96 37.95
C LYS A 112 42.80 25.43 38.02
N LEU A 113 43.16 24.88 39.18
CA LEU A 113 43.15 23.43 39.37
C LEU A 113 41.73 22.86 39.28
N LEU A 114 40.76 23.49 39.95
CA LEU A 114 39.36 23.09 39.89
C LEU A 114 38.78 23.21 38.47
N GLU A 115 39.13 24.26 37.71
CA GLU A 115 38.75 24.42 36.31
C GLU A 115 39.33 23.28 35.44
N SER A 116 40.59 22.91 35.66
CA SER A 116 41.23 21.79 34.96
C SER A 116 40.57 20.44 35.32
N GLU A 117 40.19 20.24 36.58
CA GLU A 117 39.49 19.05 37.02
C GLU A 117 38.08 18.96 36.42
N VAL A 118 37.34 20.08 36.41
CA VAL A 118 36.00 20.18 35.81
C VAL A 118 36.04 19.88 34.31
N THR A 119 37.04 20.42 33.58
CA THR A 119 37.19 20.15 32.14
C THR A 119 37.50 18.68 31.86
N LEU A 120 38.38 18.05 32.65
CA LEU A 120 38.70 16.63 32.52
C LEU A 120 37.51 15.73 32.87
N LEU A 121 36.73 16.07 33.91
CA LEU A 121 35.51 15.34 34.26
C LEU A 121 34.43 15.47 33.18
N ARG A 122 34.27 16.65 32.59
CA ARG A 122 33.36 16.84 31.45
C ARG A 122 33.78 16.02 30.23
N GLN A 123 35.08 15.94 29.94
CA GLN A 123 35.58 15.12 28.84
C GLN A 123 35.32 13.63 29.08
N LYS A 124 35.57 13.13 30.29
CA LYS A 124 35.27 11.73 30.66
C LYS A 124 33.79 11.39 30.61
N GLN A 125 32.91 12.35 30.93
CA GLN A 125 31.46 12.15 30.81
C GLN A 125 30.95 12.29 29.36
N SER A 126 31.68 12.97 28.49
CA SER A 126 31.34 13.10 27.07
C SER A 126 31.73 11.88 26.22
N GLU A 127 32.64 11.04 26.71
CA GLU A 127 32.96 9.77 26.07
C GLU A 127 31.73 8.85 26.15
N PRO A 128 31.12 8.47 25.01
CA PRO A 128 29.99 7.55 25.03
C PRO A 128 30.43 6.26 25.72
N SER A 129 29.69 5.87 26.77
CA SER A 129 30.01 4.67 27.54
C SER A 129 30.18 3.48 26.58
N ARG A 130 31.28 2.75 26.68
CA ARG A 130 31.52 1.51 25.90
C ARG A 130 30.32 0.56 25.97
N LEU A 131 29.61 0.57 27.10
CA LEU A 131 28.39 -0.20 27.27
C LEU A 131 27.23 0.29 26.39
N SER A 132 27.07 1.61 26.20
CA SER A 132 26.11 2.20 25.25
C SER A 132 26.39 1.72 23.84
N GLN A 133 27.66 1.71 23.43
CA GLN A 133 28.05 1.27 22.09
C GLN A 133 27.74 -0.22 21.85
N VAL A 134 27.96 -1.08 22.84
CA VAL A 134 27.61 -2.51 22.76
C VAL A 134 26.09 -2.68 22.65
N TYR A 135 25.30 -1.98 23.46
CA TYR A 135 23.84 -2.04 23.35
C TYR A 135 23.33 -1.46 22.02
N GLU A 136 23.94 -0.40 21.50
CA GLU A 136 23.60 0.16 20.18
C GLU A 136 23.95 -0.78 19.03
N GLN A 137 25.02 -1.57 19.17
CA GLN A 137 25.35 -2.64 18.20
C GLN A 137 24.32 -3.76 18.28
N GLU A 138 24.02 -4.27 19.47
CA GLU A 138 23.00 -5.30 19.67
C GLU A 138 21.62 -4.87 19.13
N ILE A 139 21.20 -3.63 19.40
CA ILE A 139 19.94 -3.09 18.87
C ILE A 139 19.96 -3.04 17.34
N ARG A 140 21.10 -2.69 16.71
CA ARG A 140 21.23 -2.69 15.24
C ARG A 140 21.15 -4.09 14.67
N GLU A 141 21.82 -5.06 15.29
CA GLU A 141 21.78 -6.46 14.87
C GLU A 141 20.37 -7.05 15.02
N LEU A 142 19.70 -6.79 16.13
CA LEU A 142 18.31 -7.21 16.35
C LEU A 142 17.35 -6.60 15.34
N ARG A 143 17.54 -5.32 14.97
CA ARG A 143 16.73 -4.66 13.92
C ARG A 143 16.99 -5.29 12.56
N SER A 144 18.25 -5.51 12.19
CA SER A 144 18.61 -6.16 10.92
C SER A 144 18.00 -7.56 10.83
N ARG A 145 18.06 -8.34 11.92
CA ARG A 145 17.47 -9.68 11.97
C ARG A 145 15.94 -9.63 11.88
N LEU A 146 15.30 -8.64 12.50
CA LEU A 146 13.86 -8.44 12.38
C LEU A 146 13.46 -8.10 10.94
N GLU A 147 14.21 -7.23 10.26
CA GLU A 147 13.98 -6.89 8.85
C GLU A 147 14.15 -8.11 7.94
N GLU A 148 15.18 -8.91 8.15
CA GLU A 148 15.40 -10.17 7.42
C GLU A 148 14.24 -11.16 7.62
N GLN A 149 13.81 -11.37 8.86
CA GLN A 149 12.67 -12.24 9.18
C GLN A 149 11.34 -11.71 8.60
N LEU A 150 11.14 -10.39 8.55
CA LEU A 150 9.97 -9.81 7.90
C LEU A 150 10.01 -10.07 6.38
N HIS A 151 11.17 -9.91 5.75
CA HIS A 151 11.34 -10.20 4.34
C HIS A 151 11.09 -11.68 4.02
N GLU A 152 11.65 -12.60 4.82
CA GLU A 152 11.39 -14.04 4.69
C GLU A 152 9.90 -14.38 4.87
N LYS A 153 9.24 -13.76 5.85
CA LYS A 153 7.79 -13.93 6.06
C LYS A 153 6.99 -13.44 4.86
N ASP A 154 7.30 -12.26 4.33
CA ASP A 154 6.60 -11.68 3.18
C ASP A 154 6.82 -12.54 1.92
N GLN A 155 8.05 -13.03 1.70
CA GLN A 155 8.34 -13.96 0.60
C GLN A 155 7.57 -15.28 0.76
N ALA A 156 7.56 -15.88 1.95
CA ALA A 156 6.80 -17.09 2.22
C ALA A 156 5.29 -16.89 2.03
N GLN A 157 4.77 -15.71 2.38
CA GLN A 157 3.36 -15.36 2.14
C GLN A 157 3.04 -15.26 0.65
N LEU A 158 3.94 -14.68 -0.16
CA LEU A 158 3.79 -14.66 -1.62
C LEU A 158 3.81 -16.07 -2.21
N ASP A 159 4.75 -16.91 -1.77
CA ASP A 159 4.86 -18.29 -2.24
C ASP A 159 3.60 -19.11 -1.86
N CYS A 160 3.06 -18.93 -0.65
CA CYS A 160 1.79 -19.53 -0.23
C CYS A 160 0.64 -19.09 -1.15
N GLN A 161 0.50 -17.80 -1.44
CA GLN A 161 -0.54 -17.29 -2.35
C GLN A 161 -0.37 -17.85 -3.77
N GLN A 162 0.86 -17.97 -4.26
CA GLN A 162 1.13 -18.57 -5.56
C GLN A 162 0.73 -20.06 -5.60
N LEU A 163 1.07 -20.82 -4.55
CA LEU A 163 0.69 -22.23 -4.43
C LEU A 163 -0.82 -22.42 -4.30
N GLU A 164 -1.50 -21.55 -3.56
CA GLU A 164 -2.97 -21.53 -3.45
C GLU A 164 -3.62 -21.27 -4.81
N ASN A 165 -3.13 -20.27 -5.55
CA ASN A 165 -3.61 -19.98 -6.91
C ASN A 165 -3.38 -21.17 -7.85
N TYR A 166 -2.23 -21.83 -7.78
CA TYR A 166 -1.94 -23.03 -8.57
C TYR A 166 -2.85 -24.20 -8.20
N ALA A 167 -3.11 -24.40 -6.89
CA ALA A 167 -4.03 -25.43 -6.40
C ALA A 167 -5.46 -25.17 -6.90
N HIS A 168 -5.92 -23.92 -6.87
CA HIS A 168 -7.22 -23.54 -7.43
C HIS A 168 -7.30 -23.79 -8.94
N GLN A 169 -6.27 -23.44 -9.72
CA GLN A 169 -6.22 -23.73 -11.15
C GLN A 169 -6.25 -25.24 -11.44
N LEU A 170 -5.59 -26.06 -10.62
CA LEU A 170 -5.64 -27.52 -10.74
C LEU A 170 -7.02 -28.08 -10.38
N GLN A 171 -7.65 -27.56 -9.33
CA GLN A 171 -9.01 -27.94 -8.95
C GLN A 171 -10.01 -27.60 -10.07
N GLU A 172 -9.90 -26.42 -10.68
CA GLU A 172 -10.76 -26.02 -11.80
C GLU A 172 -10.55 -26.94 -13.00
N LYS A 173 -9.30 -27.23 -13.37
CA LYS A 173 -8.99 -28.18 -14.45
C LYS A 173 -9.54 -29.57 -14.17
N LEU A 174 -9.42 -30.06 -12.93
CA LEU A 174 -9.98 -31.33 -12.52
C LEU A 174 -11.51 -31.34 -12.64
N ALA A 175 -12.18 -30.28 -12.21
CA ALA A 175 -13.63 -30.14 -12.34
C ALA A 175 -14.06 -30.14 -13.80
N GLN A 176 -13.38 -29.38 -14.67
CA GLN A 176 -13.63 -29.35 -16.11
C GLN A 176 -13.45 -30.74 -16.76
N GLU A 177 -12.36 -31.44 -16.47
CA GLU A 177 -12.14 -32.81 -16.98
C GLU A 177 -13.17 -33.80 -16.43
N SER A 178 -13.59 -33.65 -15.17
CA SER A 178 -14.65 -34.48 -14.60
C SER A 178 -16.00 -34.29 -15.29
N ALA A 179 -16.33 -33.04 -15.66
CA ALA A 179 -17.54 -32.70 -16.39
C ALA A 179 -17.51 -33.28 -17.82
N LYS A 180 -16.37 -33.12 -18.54
CA LYS A 180 -16.18 -33.73 -19.87
C LYS A 180 -16.29 -35.25 -19.82
N ARG A 181 -15.71 -35.90 -18.79
CA ARG A 181 -15.83 -37.35 -18.59
C ARG A 181 -17.30 -37.74 -18.39
N GLN A 182 -18.05 -36.99 -17.58
CA GLN A 182 -19.46 -37.26 -17.35
C GLN A 182 -20.30 -37.10 -18.62
N GLU A 183 -20.08 -36.03 -19.40
CA GLU A 183 -20.74 -35.82 -20.69
C GLU A 183 -20.44 -36.97 -21.67
N ALA A 184 -19.19 -37.41 -21.75
CA ALA A 184 -18.81 -38.56 -22.57
C ALA A 184 -19.45 -39.87 -22.10
N GLU A 185 -19.57 -40.08 -20.77
CA GLU A 185 -20.26 -41.25 -20.21
C GLU A 185 -21.76 -41.24 -20.46
N GLU A 186 -22.39 -40.07 -20.42
CA GLU A 186 -23.80 -39.89 -20.77
C GLU A 186 -24.03 -40.16 -22.26
N ALA A 187 -23.21 -39.57 -23.14
CA ALA A 187 -23.25 -39.84 -24.57
C ALA A 187 -23.04 -41.34 -24.89
N MET A 188 -22.10 -42.00 -24.21
CA MET A 188 -21.88 -43.44 -24.37
C MET A 188 -23.11 -44.27 -23.96
N LYS A 189 -23.79 -43.89 -22.88
CA LYS A 189 -25.03 -44.55 -22.44
C LYS A 189 -26.14 -44.38 -23.47
N ASP A 190 -26.28 -43.21 -24.07
CA ASP A 190 -27.31 -42.96 -25.07
C ASP A 190 -27.03 -43.72 -26.37
N ILE A 191 -25.78 -43.71 -26.86
CA ILE A 191 -25.37 -44.54 -28.00
C ILE A 191 -25.65 -46.02 -27.72
N ARG A 192 -25.43 -46.49 -26.49
CA ARG A 192 -25.72 -47.88 -26.13
C ARG A 192 -27.22 -48.19 -26.20
N LYS A 193 -28.08 -47.29 -25.73
CA LYS A 193 -29.55 -47.43 -25.87
C LYS A 193 -29.95 -47.46 -27.35
N ASP A 194 -29.35 -46.61 -28.17
CA ASP A 194 -29.63 -46.57 -29.61
C ASP A 194 -29.21 -47.87 -30.30
N VAL A 195 -28.06 -48.43 -29.93
CA VAL A 195 -27.62 -49.76 -30.39
C VAL A 195 -28.60 -50.83 -29.95
N ASP A 196 -28.99 -50.87 -28.67
CA ASP A 196 -29.95 -51.84 -28.16
C ASP A 196 -31.30 -51.73 -28.90
N GLN A 197 -31.81 -50.51 -29.13
CA GLN A 197 -33.02 -50.27 -29.91
C GLN A 197 -32.89 -50.74 -31.37
N ALA A 198 -31.79 -50.40 -32.04
CA ALA A 198 -31.52 -50.85 -33.40
C ALA A 198 -31.42 -52.38 -33.50
N THR A 199 -30.88 -53.06 -32.47
CA THR A 199 -30.85 -54.52 -32.42
C THR A 199 -32.25 -55.12 -32.25
N LEU A 200 -33.12 -54.51 -31.45
CA LEU A 200 -34.52 -54.92 -31.33
C LEU A 200 -35.27 -54.75 -32.66
N ASP A 201 -35.10 -53.61 -33.32
CA ASP A 201 -35.74 -53.34 -34.61
C ASP A 201 -35.27 -54.33 -35.68
N ARG A 202 -33.96 -54.64 -35.73
CA ARG A 202 -33.41 -55.68 -36.60
C ARG A 202 -34.07 -57.04 -36.32
N LEU A 203 -34.14 -57.46 -35.05
CA LEU A 203 -34.76 -58.74 -34.68
C LEU A 203 -36.25 -58.80 -35.04
N GLN A 204 -36.98 -57.70 -34.89
CA GLN A 204 -38.38 -57.62 -35.31
C GLN A 204 -38.53 -57.75 -36.83
N LEU A 205 -37.65 -57.10 -37.60
CA LEU A 205 -37.63 -57.24 -39.05
C LEU A 205 -37.26 -58.65 -39.49
N GLU A 206 -36.29 -59.29 -38.84
CA GLU A 206 -35.92 -60.69 -39.10
C GLU A 206 -37.10 -61.63 -38.88
N LYS A 207 -37.84 -61.48 -37.77
CA LYS A 207 -39.06 -62.26 -37.51
C LYS A 207 -40.16 -62.03 -38.55
N LYS A 208 -40.33 -60.78 -39.03
CA LYS A 208 -41.28 -60.47 -40.10
C LYS A 208 -40.87 -61.13 -41.41
N VAL A 209 -39.58 -61.12 -41.73
CA VAL A 209 -39.04 -61.81 -42.91
C VAL A 209 -39.30 -63.31 -42.82
N GLU A 210 -39.01 -63.93 -41.67
CA GLU A 210 -39.28 -65.36 -41.43
C GLU A 210 -40.77 -65.68 -41.58
N ALA A 211 -41.66 -64.90 -40.95
CA ALA A 211 -43.10 -65.08 -41.08
C ALA A 211 -43.62 -64.95 -42.53
N LEU A 212 -43.08 -64.00 -43.30
CA LEU A 212 -43.43 -63.83 -44.72
C LEU A 212 -42.90 -64.98 -45.58
N LEU A 213 -41.73 -65.53 -45.25
CA LEU A 213 -41.18 -66.71 -45.93
C LEU A 213 -42.05 -67.95 -45.66
N ASP A 214 -42.51 -68.14 -44.43
CA ASP A 214 -43.42 -69.22 -44.04
C ASP A 214 -44.78 -69.07 -44.76
N GLU A 215 -45.34 -67.86 -44.82
CA GLU A 215 -46.57 -67.58 -45.56
C GLU A 215 -46.42 -67.87 -47.05
N LEU A 216 -45.30 -67.47 -47.65
CA LEU A 216 -45.00 -67.73 -49.06
C LEU A 216 -44.84 -69.23 -49.32
N ALA A 217 -44.18 -69.98 -48.42
CA ALA A 217 -44.07 -71.43 -48.51
C ALA A 217 -45.45 -72.12 -48.41
N PHE A 218 -46.31 -71.65 -47.50
CA PHE A 218 -47.68 -72.14 -47.38
C PHE A 218 -48.49 -71.88 -48.65
N LEU A 219 -48.49 -70.65 -49.17
CA LEU A 219 -49.20 -70.29 -50.40
C LEU A 219 -48.71 -71.10 -51.61
N ARG A 220 -47.40 -71.33 -51.73
CA ARG A 220 -46.84 -72.20 -52.78
C ARG A 220 -47.38 -73.62 -52.68
N LYS A 221 -47.40 -74.18 -51.47
CA LYS A 221 -47.92 -75.54 -51.23
C LYS A 221 -49.41 -75.64 -51.56
N VAL A 222 -50.22 -74.68 -51.11
CA VAL A 222 -51.66 -74.62 -51.42
C VAL A 222 -51.86 -74.52 -52.93
N HIS A 223 -51.12 -73.65 -53.62
CA HIS A 223 -51.24 -73.52 -55.07
C HIS A 223 -50.84 -74.81 -55.81
N GLU A 224 -49.79 -75.49 -55.35
CA GLU A 224 -49.36 -76.77 -55.92
C GLU A 224 -50.44 -77.86 -55.72
N GLU A 225 -51.10 -77.90 -54.56
CA GLU A 225 -52.23 -78.78 -54.27
C GLU A 225 -53.46 -78.43 -55.13
N GLU A 226 -53.85 -77.16 -55.23
CA GLU A 226 -54.96 -76.70 -56.08
C GLU A 226 -54.72 -77.01 -57.56
N VAL A 227 -53.50 -76.81 -58.06
CA VAL A 227 -53.14 -77.17 -59.43
C VAL A 227 -53.24 -78.68 -59.64
N ALA A 228 -52.80 -79.50 -58.68
CA ALA A 228 -52.94 -80.94 -58.75
C ALA A 228 -54.41 -81.38 -58.74
N GLU A 229 -55.25 -80.78 -57.88
CA GLU A 229 -56.69 -81.03 -57.83
C GLU A 229 -57.40 -80.61 -59.13
N LEU A 230 -57.09 -79.43 -59.67
CA LEU A 230 -57.66 -78.97 -60.94
C LEU A 230 -57.23 -79.84 -62.11
N GLN A 231 -55.98 -80.31 -62.12
CA GLN A 231 -55.53 -81.29 -63.12
C GLN A 231 -56.30 -82.61 -62.99
N ALA A 232 -56.48 -83.12 -61.77
CA ALA A 232 -57.28 -84.31 -61.51
C ALA A 232 -58.74 -84.11 -61.94
N ALA A 233 -59.36 -82.99 -61.58
CA ALA A 233 -60.72 -82.63 -61.95
C ALA A 233 -60.90 -82.45 -63.45
N VAL A 234 -59.91 -81.92 -64.18
CA VAL A 234 -59.95 -81.83 -65.66
C VAL A 234 -59.85 -83.23 -66.29
N THR A 235 -59.04 -84.14 -65.72
CA THR A 235 -58.99 -85.54 -66.19
C THR A 235 -60.26 -86.32 -65.85
N GLU A 236 -60.91 -86.01 -64.73
CA GLU A 236 -62.16 -86.61 -64.28
C GLU A 236 -63.37 -86.05 -65.07
N ALA A 237 -63.41 -84.74 -65.31
CA ALA A 237 -64.44 -84.06 -66.11
C ALA A 237 -64.38 -84.39 -67.61
N GLN A 238 -63.27 -84.94 -68.10
CA GLN A 238 -63.22 -85.57 -69.43
C GLN A 238 -64.00 -86.90 -69.51
N VAL A 239 -64.53 -87.44 -68.39
CA VAL A 239 -65.08 -88.82 -68.32
C VAL A 239 -66.50 -88.94 -67.76
N THR A 240 -67.12 -87.93 -67.14
CA THR A 240 -68.46 -88.13 -66.53
C THR A 240 -69.45 -86.99 -66.79
N VAL A 241 -70.35 -87.25 -67.74
CA VAL A 241 -71.67 -86.61 -67.90
C VAL A 241 -72.73 -87.55 -67.31
N GLU A 242 -73.86 -86.97 -66.88
CA GLU A 242 -75.16 -87.58 -66.51
C GLU A 242 -75.47 -87.72 -65.00
N MET A 243 -76.01 -86.60 -64.47
CA MET A 243 -77.30 -86.43 -63.77
C MET A 243 -78.04 -87.69 -63.26
N ASP A 244 -78.43 -87.71 -61.98
CA ASP A 244 -79.86 -87.90 -61.64
C ASP A 244 -80.21 -87.46 -60.20
N ALA A 245 -81.47 -87.08 -60.02
CA ALA A 245 -81.98 -86.30 -58.91
C ALA A 245 -82.91 -87.08 -57.94
N VAL A 246 -83.20 -86.39 -56.82
CA VAL A 246 -84.42 -86.50 -56.00
C VAL A 246 -84.39 -87.45 -54.80
N ASN A 247 -84.07 -86.89 -53.63
CA ASN A 247 -84.82 -87.15 -52.40
C ASN A 247 -85.30 -85.80 -51.88
N LYS A 248 -86.62 -85.61 -51.78
CA LYS A 248 -87.27 -84.39 -51.27
C LYS A 248 -87.46 -84.50 -49.75
N PRO A 249 -86.58 -83.96 -48.90
CA PRO A 249 -87.04 -83.39 -47.64
C PRO A 249 -87.78 -82.09 -47.96
N ASP A 250 -88.57 -81.57 -47.03
CA ASP A 250 -89.35 -80.34 -47.21
C ASP A 250 -88.46 -79.13 -47.54
N LEU A 251 -88.18 -78.98 -48.82
CA LEU A 251 -87.23 -78.03 -49.41
C LEU A 251 -87.67 -76.60 -49.11
N THR A 252 -88.97 -76.37 -48.92
CA THR A 252 -89.52 -75.05 -48.68
C THR A 252 -89.20 -74.55 -47.27
N ALA A 253 -89.26 -75.44 -46.27
CA ALA A 253 -88.86 -75.12 -44.90
C ALA A 253 -87.34 -74.93 -44.79
N ALA A 254 -86.55 -75.82 -45.39
CA ALA A 254 -85.09 -75.72 -45.41
C ALA A 254 -84.61 -74.46 -46.18
N LEU A 255 -85.20 -74.12 -47.32
CA LEU A 255 -84.88 -72.91 -48.07
C LEU A 255 -85.29 -71.64 -47.31
N LYS A 256 -86.42 -71.65 -46.59
CA LYS A 256 -86.80 -70.53 -45.71
C LYS A 256 -85.85 -70.36 -44.54
N GLU A 257 -85.45 -71.46 -43.90
CA GLU A 257 -84.47 -71.44 -42.80
C GLU A 257 -83.10 -70.94 -43.28
N ILE A 258 -82.59 -71.48 -44.39
CA ILE A 258 -81.33 -71.02 -44.99
C ILE A 258 -81.41 -69.53 -45.36
N ARG A 259 -82.53 -69.09 -45.95
CA ARG A 259 -82.73 -67.66 -46.27
C ARG A 259 -82.72 -66.79 -45.01
N MET A 260 -83.42 -67.21 -43.95
CA MET A 260 -83.43 -66.50 -42.67
C MET A 260 -82.03 -66.46 -42.04
N GLN A 261 -81.28 -67.57 -42.06
CA GLN A 261 -79.89 -67.63 -41.58
C GLN A 261 -78.98 -66.68 -42.36
N TYR A 262 -79.13 -66.61 -43.69
CA TYR A 262 -78.38 -65.64 -44.51
C TYR A 262 -78.78 -64.19 -44.22
N GLU A 263 -80.06 -63.92 -43.97
CA GLU A 263 -80.54 -62.58 -43.63
C GLU A 263 -80.00 -62.12 -42.26
N VAL A 264 -79.99 -63.03 -41.26
CA VAL A 264 -79.37 -62.79 -39.95
C VAL A 264 -77.85 -62.63 -40.07
N LEU A 265 -77.18 -63.46 -40.87
CA LEU A 265 -75.73 -63.35 -41.08
C LEU A 265 -75.36 -62.07 -41.82
N SER A 266 -76.14 -61.66 -42.82
CA SER A 266 -75.94 -60.43 -43.57
C SER A 266 -76.12 -59.20 -42.69
N THR A 267 -77.20 -59.15 -41.89
CA THR A 267 -77.45 -58.04 -40.96
C THR A 267 -76.38 -57.97 -39.88
N ARG A 268 -75.95 -59.12 -39.33
CA ARG A 268 -74.85 -59.19 -38.37
C ARG A 268 -73.53 -58.73 -38.98
N ASN A 269 -73.20 -59.17 -40.19
CA ASN A 269 -71.97 -58.76 -40.89
C ASN A 269 -71.97 -57.24 -41.15
N GLN A 270 -73.12 -56.70 -41.56
CA GLN A 270 -73.27 -55.25 -41.75
C GLN A 270 -73.08 -54.48 -40.44
N GLN A 271 -73.69 -54.91 -39.33
CA GLN A 271 -73.51 -54.30 -38.02
C GLN A 271 -72.05 -54.38 -37.55
N MET A 272 -71.39 -55.54 -37.70
CA MET A 272 -69.99 -55.69 -37.33
C MET A 272 -69.07 -54.79 -38.18
N ALA A 273 -69.36 -54.61 -39.47
CA ALA A 273 -68.64 -53.67 -40.31
C ALA A 273 -68.86 -52.22 -39.86
N GLU A 274 -70.10 -51.82 -39.57
CA GLU A 274 -70.44 -50.48 -39.08
C GLU A 274 -69.75 -50.18 -37.73
N GLU A 275 -69.81 -51.09 -36.77
CA GLU A 275 -69.11 -50.97 -35.48
C GLU A 275 -67.59 -50.90 -35.64
N TRP A 276 -67.04 -51.70 -36.56
CA TRP A 276 -65.61 -51.69 -36.87
C TRP A 276 -65.17 -50.35 -37.48
N TYR A 277 -65.90 -49.84 -38.48
CA TYR A 277 -65.62 -48.53 -39.08
C TYR A 277 -65.80 -47.40 -38.07
N GLN A 278 -66.85 -47.45 -37.25
CA GLN A 278 -67.10 -46.45 -36.23
C GLN A 278 -65.96 -46.41 -35.22
N THR A 279 -65.51 -47.58 -34.73
CA THR A 279 -64.35 -47.71 -33.83
C THR A 279 -63.07 -47.21 -34.50
N LYS A 280 -62.88 -47.50 -35.79
CA LYS A 280 -61.69 -47.04 -36.50
C LYS A 280 -61.67 -45.52 -36.66
N ILE A 281 -62.81 -44.92 -36.99
CA ILE A 281 -62.96 -43.46 -37.10
C ILE A 281 -62.76 -42.79 -35.74
N THR A 282 -63.35 -43.32 -34.66
CA THR A 282 -63.16 -42.76 -33.31
C THR A 282 -61.71 -42.85 -32.86
N ASN A 283 -61.02 -43.97 -33.11
CA ASN A 283 -59.61 -44.11 -32.79
C ASN A 283 -58.75 -43.10 -33.57
N VAL A 284 -58.94 -42.97 -34.89
CA VAL A 284 -58.18 -42.02 -35.72
C VAL A 284 -58.46 -40.57 -35.31
N THR A 285 -59.71 -40.23 -35.01
CA THR A 285 -60.07 -38.88 -34.54
C THR A 285 -59.49 -38.59 -33.15
N GLN A 286 -59.47 -39.58 -32.25
CA GLN A 286 -58.83 -39.45 -30.94
C GLN A 286 -57.31 -39.29 -31.06
N GLU A 287 -56.64 -40.06 -31.91
CA GLU A 287 -55.20 -39.93 -32.19
C GLU A 287 -54.88 -38.57 -32.81
N ALA A 288 -55.70 -38.09 -33.75
CA ALA A 288 -55.56 -36.77 -34.34
C ALA A 288 -55.74 -35.65 -33.29
N ALA A 289 -56.68 -35.79 -32.36
CA ALA A 289 -56.86 -34.85 -31.25
C ALA A 289 -55.63 -34.82 -30.33
N ARG A 290 -55.13 -35.99 -29.90
CA ARG A 290 -53.91 -36.10 -29.08
C ARG A 290 -52.70 -35.49 -29.78
N ASN A 291 -52.53 -35.73 -31.08
CA ASN A 291 -51.45 -35.13 -31.84
C ASN A 291 -51.56 -33.60 -31.90
N ASN A 292 -52.77 -33.05 -32.07
CA ASN A 292 -52.98 -31.60 -32.02
C ASN A 292 -52.66 -31.01 -30.64
N ASP A 293 -53.04 -31.69 -29.56
CA ASP A 293 -52.73 -31.27 -28.19
C ASP A 293 -51.21 -31.30 -27.94
N ASN A 294 -50.51 -32.35 -28.38
CA ASN A 294 -49.05 -32.42 -28.30
C ASN A 294 -48.38 -31.29 -29.08
N ILE A 295 -48.85 -31.00 -30.30
CA ILE A 295 -48.33 -29.88 -31.11
C ILE A 295 -48.57 -28.55 -30.39
N ARG A 296 -49.72 -28.38 -29.74
CA ARG A 296 -50.02 -27.18 -28.96
C ARG A 296 -49.09 -27.04 -27.76
N GLN A 297 -48.87 -28.11 -27.00
CA GLN A 297 -47.96 -28.12 -25.86
C GLN A 297 -46.53 -27.75 -26.29
N VAL A 298 -46.01 -28.38 -27.35
CA VAL A 298 -44.68 -28.07 -27.88
C VAL A 298 -44.58 -26.60 -28.32
N LYS A 299 -45.63 -26.03 -28.93
CA LYS A 299 -45.66 -24.60 -29.28
C LYS A 299 -45.64 -23.70 -28.04
N GLU A 300 -46.34 -24.07 -26.97
CA GLU A 300 -46.33 -23.35 -25.70
C GLU A 300 -44.94 -23.39 -25.06
N GLU A 301 -44.28 -24.56 -25.05
CA GLU A 301 -42.90 -24.73 -24.58
C GLU A 301 -41.90 -23.90 -25.40
N ILE A 302 -41.99 -23.92 -26.73
CA ILE A 302 -41.15 -23.07 -27.61
C ILE A 302 -41.33 -21.58 -27.29
N ASN A 303 -42.56 -21.14 -27.04
CA ASN A 303 -42.84 -19.75 -26.71
C ASN A 303 -42.28 -19.38 -25.32
N GLU A 304 -42.32 -20.30 -24.36
CA GLU A 304 -41.73 -20.11 -23.04
C GLU A 304 -40.20 -20.03 -23.12
N TYR A 305 -39.55 -20.94 -23.86
CA TYR A 305 -38.11 -20.87 -24.10
C TYR A 305 -37.70 -19.57 -24.81
N ARG A 306 -38.51 -19.07 -25.76
CA ARG A 306 -38.27 -17.75 -26.39
C ARG A 306 -38.37 -16.60 -25.39
N ARG A 307 -39.33 -16.62 -24.47
CA ARG A 307 -39.46 -15.59 -23.42
C ARG A 307 -38.29 -15.64 -22.46
N GLN A 308 -37.87 -16.83 -22.04
CA GLN A 308 -36.71 -17.00 -21.17
C GLN A 308 -35.43 -16.52 -21.84
N LEU A 309 -35.23 -16.84 -23.12
CA LEU A 309 -34.10 -16.34 -23.90
C LEU A 309 -34.10 -14.82 -23.95
N GLN A 310 -35.24 -14.18 -24.26
CA GLN A 310 -35.35 -12.72 -24.27
C GLN A 310 -35.05 -12.11 -22.89
N ALA A 311 -35.59 -12.68 -21.81
CA ALA A 311 -35.34 -12.22 -20.45
C ALA A 311 -33.85 -12.31 -20.08
N ARG A 312 -33.17 -13.41 -20.42
CA ARG A 312 -31.73 -13.58 -20.19
C ARG A 312 -30.89 -12.64 -21.04
N THR A 313 -31.26 -12.39 -22.30
CA THR A 313 -30.58 -11.40 -23.15
C THR A 313 -30.67 -10.01 -22.53
N LEU A 314 -31.86 -9.60 -22.07
CA LEU A 314 -32.03 -8.31 -21.40
C LEU A 314 -31.24 -8.21 -20.10
N GLU A 315 -31.15 -9.28 -19.32
CA GLU A 315 -30.32 -9.34 -18.11
C GLU A 315 -28.83 -9.18 -18.44
N VAL A 316 -28.35 -9.86 -19.49
CA VAL A 316 -26.97 -9.71 -19.96
C VAL A 316 -26.68 -8.29 -20.42
N ASP A 317 -27.57 -7.67 -21.18
CA ASP A 317 -27.39 -6.29 -21.65
C ASP A 317 -27.47 -5.28 -20.49
N ALA A 318 -28.33 -5.52 -19.50
CA ALA A 318 -28.39 -4.72 -18.27
C ALA A 318 -27.08 -4.84 -17.46
N LEU A 319 -26.55 -6.05 -17.29
CA LEU A 319 -25.28 -6.27 -16.59
C LEU A 319 -24.09 -5.67 -17.36
N ARG A 320 -24.07 -5.75 -18.69
CA ARG A 320 -23.05 -5.09 -19.52
C ARG A 320 -23.08 -3.57 -19.34
N SER A 321 -24.26 -2.95 -19.45
CA SER A 321 -24.39 -1.50 -19.24
C SER A 321 -24.03 -1.06 -17.81
N ALA A 322 -24.36 -1.87 -16.81
CA ALA A 322 -23.93 -1.63 -15.44
C ALA A 322 -22.40 -1.71 -15.29
N ASN A 323 -21.77 -2.73 -15.89
CA ASN A 323 -20.31 -2.88 -15.86
C ASN A 323 -19.62 -1.70 -16.56
N GLU A 324 -20.05 -1.32 -17.76
CA GLU A 324 -19.53 -0.14 -18.46
C GLU A 324 -19.70 1.16 -17.66
N SER A 325 -20.77 1.27 -16.85
CA SER A 325 -20.97 2.44 -15.98
C SER A 325 -20.01 2.45 -14.80
N LEU A 326 -19.71 1.28 -14.21
CA LEU A 326 -18.76 1.14 -13.12
C LEU A 326 -17.32 1.35 -13.60
N GLU A 327 -16.97 0.84 -14.77
CA GLU A 327 -15.66 1.09 -15.41
C GLU A 327 -15.46 2.59 -15.69
N ARG A 328 -16.50 3.29 -16.18
CA ARG A 328 -16.43 4.76 -16.34
C ARG A 328 -16.25 5.49 -15.01
N GLN A 329 -16.97 5.08 -13.96
CA GLN A 329 -16.82 5.68 -12.63
C GLN A 329 -15.43 5.43 -12.06
N LEU A 330 -14.88 4.22 -12.22
CA LEU A 330 -13.52 3.90 -11.82
C LEU A 330 -12.52 4.82 -12.52
N GLN A 331 -12.60 4.91 -13.85
CA GLN A 331 -11.74 5.80 -14.64
C GLN A 331 -11.85 7.26 -14.19
N GLU A 332 -13.06 7.78 -13.98
CA GLU A 332 -13.27 9.15 -13.50
C GLU A 332 -12.64 9.38 -12.10
N THR A 333 -12.74 8.39 -11.20
CA THR A 333 -12.09 8.48 -9.89
C THR A 333 -10.57 8.39 -9.97
N GLU A 334 -10.04 7.55 -10.87
CA GLU A 334 -8.59 7.45 -11.11
C GLU A 334 -8.05 8.75 -11.70
N ASP A 335 -8.72 9.32 -12.71
CA ASP A 335 -8.35 10.60 -13.32
C ASP A 335 -8.36 11.73 -12.28
N ARG A 336 -9.42 11.80 -11.45
CA ARG A 336 -9.50 12.76 -10.35
C ARG A 336 -8.36 12.60 -9.35
N ASN A 337 -8.04 11.36 -8.95
CA ASN A 337 -6.93 11.11 -8.03
C ASN A 337 -5.59 11.48 -8.66
N ASN A 338 -5.40 11.21 -9.95
CA ASN A 338 -4.19 11.60 -10.69
C ASN A 338 -4.04 13.13 -10.75
N GLU A 339 -5.14 13.86 -10.94
CA GLU A 339 -5.15 15.32 -10.85
C GLU A 339 -4.77 15.82 -9.45
N GLU A 340 -5.34 15.24 -8.39
CA GLU A 340 -5.02 15.59 -7.00
C GLU A 340 -3.55 15.29 -6.65
N ILE A 341 -3.00 14.15 -7.12
CA ILE A 341 -1.58 13.81 -7.00
C ILE A 341 -0.72 14.83 -7.75
N GLY A 342 -1.11 15.22 -8.97
CA GLY A 342 -0.42 16.25 -9.76
C GLY A 342 -0.37 17.59 -9.03
N GLN A 343 -1.50 18.02 -8.46
CA GLN A 343 -1.58 19.25 -7.65
C GLN A 343 -0.67 19.17 -6.42
N MET A 344 -0.70 18.05 -5.67
CA MET A 344 0.19 17.87 -4.52
C MET A 344 1.66 17.91 -4.93
N GLN A 345 2.04 17.26 -6.02
CA GLN A 345 3.42 17.30 -6.54
C GLN A 345 3.83 18.72 -6.94
N GLU A 346 2.93 19.50 -7.54
CA GLU A 346 3.18 20.90 -7.84
C GLU A 346 3.42 21.72 -6.56
N THR A 347 2.59 21.53 -5.52
CA THR A 347 2.79 22.21 -4.23
C THR A 347 4.12 21.85 -3.57
N ILE A 348 4.53 20.57 -3.63
CA ILE A 348 5.84 20.11 -3.16
C ILE A 348 6.96 20.85 -3.91
N ASN A 349 6.88 20.89 -5.25
CA ASN A 349 7.86 21.59 -6.08
C ASN A 349 7.93 23.09 -5.76
N GLN A 350 6.79 23.74 -5.53
CA GLN A 350 6.74 25.16 -5.14
C GLN A 350 7.41 25.39 -3.78
N LEU A 351 7.14 24.54 -2.79
CA LEU A 351 7.76 24.61 -1.46
C LEU A 351 9.27 24.34 -1.52
N ASP A 352 9.70 23.34 -2.28
CA ASP A 352 11.13 23.04 -2.49
C ASP A 352 11.86 24.20 -3.15
N ASN A 353 11.24 24.86 -4.13
CA ASN A 353 11.79 26.04 -4.77
C ASN A 353 11.91 27.23 -3.81
N ALA A 354 10.89 27.49 -2.99
CA ALA A 354 10.93 28.51 -1.95
C ALA A 354 12.03 28.23 -0.91
N LEU A 355 12.17 26.96 -0.51
CA LEU A 355 13.21 26.51 0.42
C LEU A 355 14.61 26.66 -0.19
N ARG A 356 14.78 26.40 -1.49
CA ARG A 356 16.04 26.65 -2.20
C ARG A 356 16.34 28.15 -2.31
N SER A 357 15.35 28.99 -2.60
CA SER A 357 15.52 30.45 -2.69
C SER A 357 15.95 31.02 -1.34
N THR A 358 15.23 30.71 -0.28
CA THR A 358 15.54 31.19 1.09
C THR A 358 16.91 30.71 1.59
N LYS A 359 17.31 29.48 1.26
CA LYS A 359 18.70 29.00 1.52
C LYS A 359 19.74 29.80 0.74
N ALA A 360 19.48 30.12 -0.52
CA ALA A 360 20.40 30.92 -1.34
C ALA A 360 20.52 32.37 -0.83
N GLU A 361 19.40 32.98 -0.41
CA GLU A 361 19.34 34.30 0.24
C GLU A 361 20.12 34.31 1.56
N MET A 362 19.93 33.28 2.41
CA MET A 362 20.69 33.13 3.65
C MET A 362 22.20 33.02 3.39
N ALA A 363 22.60 32.21 2.41
CA ALA A 363 24.01 32.08 2.02
C ALA A 363 24.59 33.41 1.49
N ARG A 364 23.78 34.20 0.77
CA ARG A 364 24.16 35.53 0.32
C ARG A 364 24.37 36.48 1.50
N HIS A 365 23.44 36.55 2.44
CA HIS A 365 23.58 37.38 3.63
C HIS A 365 24.81 37.00 4.45
N LEU A 366 25.09 35.70 4.62
CA LEU A 366 26.31 35.26 5.31
C LEU A 366 27.60 35.77 4.64
N ARG A 367 27.66 35.82 3.30
CA ARG A 367 28.79 36.45 2.60
C ARG A 367 28.84 37.95 2.85
N GLU A 368 27.72 38.66 2.72
CA GLU A 368 27.64 40.10 2.97
C GLU A 368 28.07 40.46 4.40
N TYR A 369 27.71 39.65 5.41
CA TYR A 369 28.18 39.80 6.79
C TYR A 369 29.69 39.56 6.93
N GLN A 370 30.23 38.55 6.25
CA GLN A 370 31.67 38.29 6.27
C GLN A 370 32.46 39.44 5.63
N ASP A 371 31.97 39.98 4.51
CA ASP A 371 32.59 41.12 3.83
C ASP A 371 32.55 42.38 4.71
N LEU A 372 31.43 42.64 5.38
CA LEU A 372 31.31 43.75 6.33
C LEU A 372 32.25 43.57 7.54
N LEU A 373 32.38 42.35 8.05
CA LEU A 373 33.33 42.02 9.11
C LEU A 373 34.77 42.30 8.66
N ASN A 374 35.14 41.93 7.43
CA ASN A 374 36.45 42.20 6.87
C ASN A 374 36.72 43.71 6.79
N VAL A 375 35.75 44.51 6.33
CA VAL A 375 35.84 45.98 6.31
C VAL A 375 36.02 46.55 7.73
N LYS A 376 35.25 46.05 8.71
CA LYS A 376 35.39 46.46 10.11
C LYS A 376 36.78 46.17 10.66
N MET A 377 37.34 45.00 10.36
CA MET A 377 38.70 44.65 10.76
C MET A 377 39.75 45.57 10.13
N ALA A 378 39.58 45.92 8.85
CA ALA A 378 40.45 46.89 8.17
C ALA A 378 40.39 48.27 8.86
N LEU A 379 39.19 48.75 9.19
CA LEU A 379 39.00 50.01 9.91
C LEU A 379 39.61 49.97 11.33
N ASP A 380 39.49 48.87 12.06
CA ASP A 380 40.15 48.75 13.37
C ASP A 380 41.67 48.86 13.25
N ILE A 381 42.26 48.27 12.20
CA ILE A 381 43.70 48.37 11.92
C ILE A 381 44.07 49.83 11.59
N GLU A 382 43.28 50.51 10.75
CA GLU A 382 43.49 51.93 10.46
C GLU A 382 43.39 52.79 11.71
N ILE A 383 42.39 52.59 12.56
CA ILE A 383 42.24 53.31 13.84
C ILE A 383 43.44 53.06 14.75
N ALA A 384 43.90 51.81 14.85
CA ALA A 384 45.09 51.46 15.63
C ALA A 384 46.35 52.16 15.06
N ALA A 385 46.48 52.22 13.73
CA ALA A 385 47.57 52.93 13.08
C ALA A 385 47.50 54.45 13.33
N TYR A 386 46.32 55.07 13.20
CA TYR A 386 46.11 56.48 13.51
C TYR A 386 46.43 56.79 14.97
N ARG A 387 45.96 55.97 15.93
CA ARG A 387 46.30 56.11 17.36
C ARG A 387 47.81 56.08 17.59
N LYS A 388 48.51 55.13 16.98
CA LYS A 388 49.98 55.02 17.08
C LYS A 388 50.70 56.24 16.49
N LEU A 389 50.19 56.82 15.40
CA LEU A 389 50.76 58.03 14.81
C LEU A 389 50.56 59.26 15.71
N LEU A 390 49.37 59.38 16.32
CA LEU A 390 49.04 60.43 17.30
C LEU A 390 49.92 60.33 18.55
N GLU A 391 50.11 59.13 19.10
CA GLU A 391 51.06 58.89 20.21
C GLU A 391 52.51 59.28 19.83
N GLY A 392 52.91 59.06 18.58
CA GLY A 392 54.21 59.50 18.04
C GLY A 392 54.36 61.02 17.91
N GLU A 393 53.29 61.74 17.55
CA GLU A 393 53.23 63.21 17.50
C GLU A 393 53.24 63.83 18.91
N GLU A 394 52.51 63.26 19.87
CA GLU A 394 52.56 63.69 21.28
C GLU A 394 53.98 63.53 21.86
N THR A 395 54.71 62.48 21.44
CA THR A 395 56.11 62.26 21.84
C THR A 395 57.08 63.28 21.20
N ARG A 396 56.78 63.79 19.99
CA ARG A 396 57.58 64.84 19.32
C ARG A 396 57.27 66.24 19.86
N LEU A 397 56.00 66.56 20.11
CA LEU A 397 55.57 67.82 20.72
C LEU A 397 56.11 67.98 22.14
N THR A 398 56.24 66.88 22.89
CA THR A 398 56.90 66.87 24.20
C THR A 398 58.43 67.00 24.12
N THR A 399 59.06 66.74 22.96
CA THR A 399 60.53 66.79 22.80
C THR A 399 61.03 68.10 22.13
N VAL A 400 60.19 68.83 21.38
CA VAL A 400 60.58 70.10 20.69
C VAL A 400 60.07 71.35 21.41
N GLY A 401 59.15 71.24 22.37
CA GLY A 401 58.65 72.35 23.17
C GLY A 401 59.41 72.54 24.50
N GLY A 402 60.60 73.13 24.46
CA GLY A 402 61.25 73.68 25.65
C GLY A 402 60.50 74.91 26.21
N SER A 403 59.84 74.71 27.34
CA SER A 403 59.53 75.68 28.42
C SER A 403 58.44 76.75 28.22
N SER A 404 57.26 76.47 28.78
CA SER A 404 56.57 77.36 29.73
C SER A 404 55.63 76.55 30.63
N MET A 405 55.54 76.97 31.88
CA MET A 405 55.13 76.24 33.08
C MET A 405 53.69 76.56 33.48
N PHE A 406 52.89 75.56 33.86
CA PHE A 406 52.08 75.46 35.10
C PHE A 406 50.94 74.43 34.97
N GLY A 407 50.91 73.46 35.90
CA GLY A 407 49.67 73.13 36.60
C GLY A 407 49.04 71.72 36.45
N ILE A 408 49.34 70.88 37.46
CA ILE A 408 48.45 69.91 38.14
C ILE A 408 48.24 68.54 37.47
N GLY A 409 48.76 67.51 38.15
CA GLY A 409 48.50 66.11 37.85
C GLY A 409 47.31 65.50 38.60
N TYR A 410 46.89 64.34 38.12
CA TYR A 410 46.37 63.22 38.92
C TYR A 410 46.77 61.90 38.23
N PRO A 411 47.19 60.86 38.96
CA PRO A 411 47.65 59.61 38.38
C PRO A 411 46.49 58.63 38.24
N TYR A 412 46.33 58.02 37.06
CA TYR A 412 45.71 56.71 36.93
C TYR A 412 46.59 55.82 36.08
N SER A 413 47.18 54.85 36.78
CA SER A 413 47.99 53.78 36.22
C SER A 413 47.10 52.88 35.38
N SER A 414 47.48 52.75 34.11
CA SER A 414 47.11 51.66 33.23
C SER A 414 47.79 50.37 33.71
N GLY A 415 46.98 49.37 34.05
CA GLY A 415 47.43 47.99 34.13
C GLY A 415 47.45 47.41 32.72
N SER A 416 48.65 47.07 32.24
CA SER A 416 48.85 46.34 31.00
C SER A 416 48.29 44.92 31.11
N TYR A 417 47.44 44.52 30.16
CA TYR A 417 47.19 43.11 29.87
C TYR A 417 47.57 42.83 28.42
N SER A 418 48.80 42.31 28.29
CA SER A 418 49.22 41.45 27.18
C SER A 418 48.67 40.06 27.47
N GLY A 419 47.98 39.44 26.51
CA GLY A 419 47.47 38.09 26.66
C GLY A 419 46.67 37.68 25.43
N GLY A 420 47.38 37.26 24.40
CA GLY A 420 46.82 36.90 23.10
C GLY A 420 45.82 35.75 23.14
N ARG A 421 44.95 35.73 22.13
CA ARG A 421 44.29 34.49 21.69
C ARG A 421 44.37 34.36 20.18
N SER A 422 45.11 33.33 19.82
CA SER A 422 45.20 32.69 18.52
C SER A 422 43.85 32.12 18.10
N TYR A 423 43.39 32.47 16.90
CA TYR A 423 42.27 31.81 16.25
C TYR A 423 42.79 30.52 15.59
N HIS A 424 42.30 29.37 16.04
CA HIS A 424 42.50 28.11 15.33
C HIS A 424 41.55 28.09 14.13
N SER A 425 42.15 28.04 12.94
CA SER A 425 41.45 27.79 11.68
C SER A 425 41.21 26.29 11.54
N SER A 426 39.95 25.87 11.62
CA SER A 426 39.52 24.55 11.17
C SER A 426 38.87 24.68 9.80
N THR A 427 39.64 24.33 8.77
CA THR A 427 39.19 24.19 7.39
C THR A 427 38.15 23.07 7.29
N ILE A 428 36.92 23.41 6.89
CA ILE A 428 35.95 22.44 6.39
C ILE A 428 36.24 22.24 4.90
N SER A 429 36.73 21.05 4.57
CA SER A 429 36.92 20.57 3.20
C SER A 429 35.56 20.27 2.57
N ILE A 430 35.17 21.04 1.55
CA ILE A 430 34.01 20.72 0.71
C ILE A 430 34.48 19.70 -0.33
N HIS A 431 34.04 18.45 -0.20
CA HIS A 431 34.16 17.45 -1.26
C HIS A 431 33.20 17.80 -2.40
N LYS A 432 33.77 18.02 -3.58
CA LYS A 432 33.08 18.20 -4.85
C LYS A 432 32.84 16.81 -5.43
N GLU A 433 31.60 16.34 -5.40
CA GLU A 433 31.19 15.15 -6.15
C GLU A 433 31.20 15.47 -7.65
N GLU A 434 32.16 14.89 -8.35
CA GLU A 434 32.16 14.82 -9.81
C GLU A 434 31.27 13.66 -10.26
N LYS A 435 30.22 14.00 -11.01
CA LYS A 435 29.52 13.07 -11.89
C LYS A 435 30.52 12.47 -12.89
N LYS A 436 30.73 11.15 -12.83
CA LYS A 436 31.28 10.38 -13.95
C LYS A 436 30.15 9.64 -14.65
N GLU A 437 29.86 10.07 -15.87
CA GLU A 437 29.30 9.22 -16.90
C GLU A 437 30.31 8.13 -17.25
N SER A 438 29.86 6.88 -17.35
CA SER A 438 30.54 5.84 -18.09
C SER A 438 29.51 5.01 -18.86
N SER A 439 29.45 5.31 -20.15
CA SER A 439 28.97 4.44 -21.23
C SER A 439 30.05 3.38 -21.51
N ASP A 440 29.70 2.10 -21.40
CA ASP A 440 30.13 0.93 -22.22
C ASP A 440 29.58 -0.31 -21.47
N GLY A 441 29.01 -1.37 -22.01
CA GLY A 441 29.00 -1.91 -23.36
C GLY A 441 28.94 -3.44 -23.21
N GLY A 442 27.82 -4.05 -23.60
CA GLY A 442 27.82 -5.36 -24.26
C GLY A 442 27.63 -6.66 -23.46
N LYS A 443 26.80 -7.51 -24.08
CA LYS A 443 26.63 -8.97 -23.98
C LYS A 443 25.73 -9.43 -22.81
N GLY A 444 24.62 -10.12 -23.00
CA GLY A 444 24.18 -10.99 -24.09
C GLY A 444 23.85 -12.36 -23.50
N GLY A 445 22.58 -12.79 -23.55
CA GLY A 445 22.20 -14.16 -23.21
C GLY A 445 20.81 -14.32 -22.61
N SER A 446 19.81 -14.57 -23.45
CA SER A 446 18.61 -15.37 -23.11
C SER A 446 18.67 -16.67 -23.93
N PRO A 447 17.83 -17.68 -23.66
CA PRO A 447 17.74 -18.50 -22.44
C PRO A 447 17.99 -19.99 -22.77
N VAL A 448 18.54 -20.78 -21.85
CA VAL A 448 18.73 -22.23 -22.03
C VAL A 448 17.53 -22.99 -21.46
N GLN A 449 16.77 -23.64 -22.34
CA GLN A 449 15.81 -24.69 -22.01
C GLN A 449 16.54 -25.97 -21.56
N PRO A 450 15.98 -26.79 -20.65
CA PRO A 450 16.25 -28.21 -20.61
C PRO A 450 15.15 -29.01 -21.35
N LYS A 451 15.58 -29.84 -22.30
CA LYS A 451 14.79 -30.89 -22.96
C LYS A 451 14.41 -32.02 -21.97
N PRO A 452 13.33 -32.78 -22.25
CA PRO A 452 12.90 -33.93 -21.44
C PRO A 452 13.72 -35.19 -21.76
N PRO A 453 13.82 -36.17 -20.85
CA PRO A 453 14.33 -37.49 -21.20
C PRO A 453 13.25 -38.35 -21.89
N LYS A 454 13.77 -39.20 -22.77
CA LYS A 454 13.09 -40.08 -23.73
C LYS A 454 12.48 -41.33 -23.10
N SER A 455 11.42 -41.79 -23.77
CA SER A 455 10.94 -43.16 -23.97
C SER A 455 11.79 -44.31 -23.40
N GLY A 456 11.15 -45.17 -22.61
CA GLY A 456 11.50 -46.57 -22.44
C GLY A 456 10.28 -47.45 -22.76
N ASP A 457 10.37 -48.17 -23.88
CA ASP A 457 9.54 -49.33 -24.22
C ASP A 457 9.75 -50.45 -23.21
N ALA A 458 8.68 -51.12 -22.79
CA ALA A 458 8.73 -52.54 -22.45
C ALA A 458 7.32 -53.15 -22.51
N SER A 459 7.23 -54.18 -23.34
CA SER A 459 6.08 -54.99 -23.69
C SER A 459 5.53 -55.88 -22.57
N SER A 460 4.31 -56.39 -22.85
CA SER A 460 3.80 -57.75 -22.60
C SER A 460 3.37 -58.19 -21.20
N GLU A 461 2.07 -58.50 -21.05
CA GLU A 461 1.47 -59.83 -20.76
C GLU A 461 0.11 -59.64 -20.04
N LYS A 462 -1.04 -59.93 -20.66
CA LYS A 462 -1.74 -61.23 -20.87
C LYS A 462 -2.47 -61.76 -19.62
N THR A 463 -3.78 -61.98 -19.78
CA THR A 463 -4.72 -62.85 -18.99
C THR A 463 -5.11 -62.33 -17.59
N THR A 464 -6.32 -62.45 -17.02
CA THR A 464 -7.34 -63.51 -17.07
C THR A 464 -8.68 -63.02 -16.44
N SER A 465 -9.80 -63.46 -17.02
CA SER A 465 -11.15 -63.78 -16.48
C SER A 465 -11.78 -63.17 -15.21
N LYS A 466 -13.14 -63.15 -15.30
CA LYS A 466 -14.21 -63.06 -14.27
C LYS A 466 -14.47 -61.64 -13.76
N ASN A 467 -15.68 -61.10 -13.76
CA ASN A 467 -17.02 -61.69 -13.68
C ASN A 467 -18.03 -60.78 -14.39
#